data_AF-A0A7J7N7Q4-F1
#
_entry.id   AF-A0A7J7N7Q4-F1
#
_cell.length_a   1.000
_cell.length_b   1.000
_cell.length_c   1.000
_cell.angle_alpha   90.00
_cell.angle_beta   90.00
_cell.angle_gamma   90.00
#
_symmetry.space_group_name_H-M   'P 1'
#
loop_
_entity.id
_entity.type
_entity.pdbx_description
1 polymer ?
#
loop_
_entity_poly.entity_id
_entity_poly.type
_entity_poly.pdbx_seq_one_letter_code
_entity_poly.pdbx_strand_id
1 'polypeptide(L)'
;MVRDEGHKVIMSLTIYTSRGKYGPFGEEIGTFFTSAVTEEKVVGFHDRSSLYLDAIGVHMQHWLGEQKTGMSIMSKIFREPRYIY
;
A
#
# COMPACT_ATOMS: atom_id res chain seq x y z
N MET A 1 22.13 29.59 -10.22
CA MET A 1 21.03 28.76 -10.72
C MET A 1 19.79 29.16 -9.93
N VAL A 2 18.93 29.99 -10.53
CA VAL A 2 17.64 30.32 -9.93
C VAL A 2 16.82 29.03 -9.99
N ARG A 3 16.50 28.45 -8.83
CA ARG A 3 15.47 27.41 -8.79
C ARG A 3 14.19 28.15 -9.06
N ASP A 4 13.66 27.98 -10.27
CA ASP A 4 12.27 28.29 -10.52
C ASP A 4 11.51 27.43 -9.51
N GLU A 5 10.95 28.04 -8.47
CA GLU A 5 10.00 27.37 -7.57
C GLU A 5 8.67 27.21 -8.32
N GLY A 6 8.76 26.66 -9.54
CA GLY A 6 7.63 26.27 -10.34
C GLY A 6 6.79 25.31 -9.52
N HIS A 7 5.47 25.48 -9.62
CA HIS A 7 4.50 24.65 -8.93
C HIS A 7 4.88 23.18 -9.07
N LYS A 8 5.21 22.51 -7.96
CA LYS A 8 5.57 21.10 -7.98
C LYS A 8 4.33 20.28 -8.26
N VAL A 9 4.28 19.70 -9.45
CA VAL A 9 3.20 18.82 -9.91
C VAL A 9 3.73 17.42 -10.14
N ILE A 10 2.84 16.44 -10.03
CA ILE A 10 3.12 15.05 -10.37
C ILE A 10 3.15 14.93 -11.89
N MET A 11 4.33 14.60 -12.44
CA MET A 11 4.56 14.50 -13.88
C MET A 11 4.17 13.13 -14.45
N SER A 12 4.29 12.08 -13.64
CA SER A 12 3.87 10.74 -14.01
C SER A 12 3.47 9.88 -12.82
N LEU A 13 2.59 8.91 -13.08
CA LEU A 13 2.22 7.87 -12.13
C LEU A 13 2.30 6.49 -12.79
N THR A 14 2.80 5.52 -12.04
CA THR A 14 2.68 4.10 -12.36
C THR A 14 1.95 3.42 -11.23
N ILE A 15 0.93 2.62 -11.56
CA ILE A 15 0.21 1.78 -10.61
C ILE A 15 0.71 0.35 -10.73
N TYR A 16 1.27 -0.18 -9.64
CA TYR A 16 1.63 -1.58 -9.53
C TYR A 16 0.51 -2.34 -8.83
N THR A 17 0.12 -3.47 -9.39
CA THR A 17 -0.86 -4.40 -8.81
C THR A 17 -0.31 -5.81 -8.85
N SER A 18 -0.98 -6.75 -8.17
CA SER A 18 -0.66 -8.18 -8.29
C SER A 18 -0.80 -8.76 -9.69
N ARG A 19 -1.51 -8.07 -10.60
CA ARG A 19 -1.69 -8.48 -12.00
C ARG A 19 -0.69 -7.83 -12.96
N GLY A 20 0.13 -6.90 -12.47
CA GLY A 20 1.16 -6.24 -13.27
C GLY A 20 1.25 -4.73 -13.05
N LYS A 21 2.04 -4.11 -13.93
CA LYS A 21 2.35 -2.68 -13.97
C LYS A 21 1.43 -1.95 -14.96
N TYR A 22 0.89 -0.82 -14.56
CA TYR A 22 0.08 0.06 -15.41
C TYR A 22 0.66 1.47 -15.42
N GLY A 23 1.00 1.98 -16.61
CA GLY A 23 1.69 3.26 -16.80
C GLY A 23 3.12 3.10 -17.36
N PRO A 24 3.92 4.17 -17.36
CA PRO A 24 3.63 5.46 -16.73
C PRO A 24 2.50 6.21 -17.45
N PHE A 25 1.65 6.87 -16.66
CA PHE A 25 0.70 7.85 -17.16
C PHE A 25 1.32 9.22 -16.98
N GLY A 26 1.75 9.85 -18.08
CA GLY A 26 2.52 11.09 -18.09
C GLY A 26 3.99 10.86 -18.44
N GLU A 27 4.83 11.87 -18.22
CA GLU A 27 6.27 11.84 -18.51
C GLU A 27 7.08 11.65 -17.22
N GLU A 28 8.01 10.69 -17.23
CA GLU A 28 8.88 10.38 -16.09
C GLU A 28 10.03 11.41 -15.96
N ILE A 29 9.66 12.66 -15.66
CA ILE A 29 10.59 13.80 -15.51
C ILE A 29 10.57 14.29 -14.06
N GLY A 30 11.75 14.64 -13.54
CA GLY A 30 11.90 15.26 -12.23
C GLY A 30 12.29 14.29 -11.14
N THR A 31 11.76 14.49 -9.93
CA THR A 31 12.08 13.66 -8.76
C THR A 31 11.13 12.47 -8.67
N PHE A 32 11.68 11.26 -8.69
CA PHE A 32 10.94 10.01 -8.58
C PHE A 32 10.52 9.75 -7.13
N PHE A 33 9.36 9.12 -6.96
CA PHE A 33 8.85 8.66 -5.68
C PHE A 33 8.16 7.31 -5.84
N THR A 34 8.07 6.56 -4.74
CA THR A 34 7.28 5.33 -4.63
C THR A 34 6.67 5.26 -3.24
N SER A 35 5.50 4.63 -3.12
CA SER A 35 5.01 4.22 -1.80
C SER A 35 5.84 3.06 -1.26
N ALA A 36 5.69 2.76 0.04
CA ALA A 36 6.19 1.51 0.61
C ALA A 36 5.58 0.32 -0.16
N VAL A 37 6.42 -0.68 -0.44
CA VAL A 37 5.96 -1.95 -1.01
C VAL A 37 5.39 -2.77 0.14
N THR A 38 4.09 -3.02 0.10
CA THR A 38 3.38 -3.82 1.11
C THR A 38 2.56 -4.90 0.41
N GLU A 39 2.38 -6.05 1.04
CA GLU A 39 1.43 -7.08 0.58
C GLU A 39 -0.05 -6.68 0.81
N GLU A 40 -0.27 -5.50 1.37
CA GLU A 40 -1.58 -4.95 1.69
C GLU A 40 -2.33 -4.40 0.48
N LYS A 41 -3.64 -4.26 0.64
CA LYS A 41 -4.52 -3.80 -0.43
C LYS A 41 -4.70 -2.29 -0.35
N VAL A 42 -4.43 -1.58 -1.44
CA VAL A 42 -4.89 -0.19 -1.61
C VAL A 42 -6.42 -0.20 -1.72
N VAL A 43 -7.08 0.55 -0.84
CA VAL A 43 -8.56 0.67 -0.81
C VAL A 43 -9.08 2.02 -1.26
N GLY A 44 -8.19 3.01 -1.38
CA GLY A 44 -8.55 4.33 -1.86
C GLY A 44 -7.33 5.22 -2.03
N PHE A 45 -7.56 6.36 -2.66
CA PHE A 45 -6.58 7.41 -2.85
C PHE A 45 -7.14 8.70 -2.26
N HIS A 46 -6.26 9.58 -1.83
CA HIS A 46 -6.57 10.98 -1.54
C HIS A 46 -5.54 11.84 -2.24
N ASP A 47 -5.92 13.05 -2.63
CA ASP A 47 -5.05 13.94 -3.38
C ASP A 47 -5.20 15.40 -2.96
N ARG A 48 -4.26 16.21 -3.44
CA ARG A 48 -4.37 17.66 -3.52
C ARG A 48 -4.15 18.05 -4.97
N SER A 49 -5.11 18.75 -5.55
CA SER A 49 -5.09 19.17 -6.94
C SER A 49 -5.62 20.59 -7.11
N SER A 50 -5.19 21.21 -8.21
CA SER A 50 -5.73 22.46 -8.74
C SER A 50 -5.89 22.27 -10.26
N LEU A 51 -5.20 23.04 -11.10
CA LEU A 51 -5.13 22.77 -12.54
C LEU A 51 -4.42 21.44 -12.85
N TYR A 52 -3.52 21.01 -11.96
CA TYR A 52 -2.77 19.76 -12.04
C TYR A 52 -2.80 19.01 -10.70
N LEU A 53 -2.29 17.78 -10.70
CA LEU A 53 -2.15 16.96 -9.50
C LEU A 53 -0.87 17.38 -8.75
N ASP A 54 -1.01 18.02 -7.59
CA ASP A 54 0.13 18.51 -6.81
C ASP A 54 0.69 17.44 -5.86
N ALA A 55 -0.19 16.59 -5.31
CA ALA A 55 0.18 15.50 -4.41
C ALA A 55 -0.85 14.37 -4.45
N ILE A 56 -0.39 13.15 -4.19
CA ILE A 56 -1.23 11.95 -4.07
C ILE A 56 -0.77 11.10 -2.90
N GLY A 57 -1.74 10.51 -2.19
CA GLY A 57 -1.53 9.53 -1.14
C GLY A 57 -2.47 8.34 -1.30
N VAL A 58 -2.16 7.26 -0.60
CA VAL A 58 -2.91 6.00 -0.65
C VAL A 58 -3.46 5.65 0.73
N HIS A 59 -4.66 5.09 0.76
CA HIS A 59 -5.22 4.42 1.93
C HIS A 59 -5.01 2.92 1.79
N MET A 60 -4.29 2.35 2.75
CA MET A 60 -4.00 0.93 2.83
C MET A 60 -4.97 0.26 3.79
N GLN A 61 -5.48 -0.90 3.39
CA GLN A 61 -6.14 -1.82 4.29
C GLN A 61 -5.19 -2.98 4.57
N HIS A 62 -4.81 -3.10 5.85
CA HIS A 62 -4.16 -4.31 6.34
C HIS A 62 -5.08 -5.50 6.08
N TRP A 63 -4.53 -6.54 5.44
CA TRP A 63 -5.17 -7.84 5.41
C TRP A 63 -5.18 -8.40 6.84
N LEU A 64 -6.35 -8.41 7.48
CA LEU A 64 -6.55 -9.08 8.77
C LEU A 64 -6.61 -10.62 8.62
N GLY A 65 -6.37 -11.15 7.42
CA GLY A 65 -6.67 -12.53 7.05
C GLY A 65 -8.16 -12.84 7.19
N GLU A 66 -8.58 -14.02 6.75
CA GLU A 66 -9.66 -14.69 7.47
C GLU A 66 -9.18 -14.80 8.92
N GLN A 67 -9.69 -13.96 9.81
CA GLN A 67 -9.66 -14.32 11.22
C GLN A 67 -10.46 -15.63 11.29
N LYS A 68 -9.77 -16.76 11.40
CA LYS A 68 -10.37 -17.95 11.99
C LYS A 68 -10.69 -17.59 13.44
N THR A 69 -11.77 -16.82 13.64
CA THR A 69 -12.38 -16.52 14.95
C THR A 69 -12.93 -17.79 15.62
N GLY A 70 -12.68 -18.98 15.05
CA GLY A 70 -12.92 -20.29 15.66
C GLY A 70 -11.68 -21.19 15.84
N MET A 71 -10.44 -20.74 15.57
CA MET A 71 -9.23 -21.51 15.95
C MET A 71 -8.75 -21.05 17.34
N SER A 72 -9.58 -21.19 18.37
CA SER A 72 -9.78 -22.44 19.12
C SER A 72 -9.00 -22.38 20.42
N ILE A 73 -9.68 -21.93 21.46
CA ILE A 73 -9.36 -22.23 22.87
C ILE A 73 -9.19 -23.77 23.03
N MET A 74 -9.84 -24.56 22.18
CA MET A 74 -9.69 -26.03 22.12
C MET A 74 -8.29 -26.48 21.69
N SER A 75 -7.52 -25.71 20.93
CA SER A 75 -6.17 -26.10 20.48
C SER A 75 -5.14 -26.10 21.63
N LYS A 76 -5.39 -25.33 22.70
CA LYS A 76 -4.64 -25.40 23.96
C LYS A 76 -5.13 -26.51 24.89
N ILE A 77 -6.42 -26.84 24.87
CA ILE A 77 -7.01 -27.89 25.73
C ILE A 77 -6.62 -29.29 25.26
N PHE A 78 -6.46 -29.52 23.94
CA PHE A 78 -6.20 -30.85 23.38
C PHE A 78 -4.71 -31.20 23.17
N ARG A 79 -3.76 -30.48 23.80
CA ARG A 79 -2.31 -30.63 23.53
C ARG A 79 -1.45 -31.08 24.73
N GLU A 80 -1.99 -31.74 25.73
CA GLU A 80 -1.15 -32.41 26.74
C GLU A 80 -1.43 -33.91 26.84
N PRO A 81 -0.52 -34.78 26.35
CA PRO A 81 -0.38 -36.11 26.90
C PRO A 81 0.32 -35.99 28.25
N ARG A 82 -0.39 -36.29 29.34
CA ARG A 82 0.23 -36.54 30.64
C ARG A 82 0.97 -37.87 30.57
N TYR A 83 2.29 -37.82 30.39
CA TYR A 83 3.13 -38.97 30.70
C TYR A 83 3.34 -38.99 32.22
N ILE A 84 2.78 -40.02 32.85
CA ILE A 84 2.99 -40.35 34.25
C ILE A 84 4.09 -41.42 34.27
N TYR A 85 5.18 -41.18 35.02
CA TYR A 85 6.06 -42.25 35.50
C TYR A 85 5.67 -42.60 36.92
#